data_AF-A0A7X7USL7-F1
#
_entry.id   AF-A0A7X7USL7-F1
#
_cell.length_a   1.000
_cell.length_b   1.000
_cell.length_c   1.000
_cell.angle_alpha   90.00
_cell.angle_beta   90.00
_cell.angle_gamma   90.00
#
_symmetry.space_group_name_H-M   'P 1'
#
loop_
_entity.id
_entity.type
_entity.pdbx_description
1 polymer ?
#
loop_
_entity_poly.entity_id
_entity_poly.type
_entity_poly.pdbx_seq_one_letter_code
_entity_poly.pdbx_strand_id
1 'polypeptide(L)'
;MKKIYRFLKLHFQDIIRGLLFLVAIVAILVFLPRERKFKYEFQKGKAWMHEDLIAPFDFPIYKTDSEIIAERNAILSNVKPIFRLDSAVLIRVLPRFKTEVSDLFENQNKERKNTAQIPEPIMAELQKQLSFVYKKGIISNGEYFDISGKQTNSISILTGNRAFE
;
A
#
# COMPACT_ATOMS: atom_id res chain seq x y z
N MET A 1 -61.57 53.98 -50.30
CA MET A 1 -61.93 52.76 -49.53
C MET A 1 -62.08 51.49 -50.40
N LYS A 2 -62.74 51.50 -51.57
CA LYS A 2 -62.92 50.29 -52.41
C LYS A 2 -61.62 49.65 -52.96
N LYS A 3 -60.56 50.45 -53.17
CA LYS A 3 -59.25 49.95 -53.65
C LYS A 3 -58.52 49.08 -52.60
N ILE A 4 -58.55 49.49 -51.33
CA ILE A 4 -57.93 48.78 -50.21
C ILE A 4 -58.66 47.44 -49.97
N TYR A 5 -59.99 47.44 -50.02
CA TYR A 5 -60.76 46.20 -49.90
C TYR A 5 -60.49 45.22 -51.05
N ARG A 6 -60.36 45.72 -52.28
CA ARG A 6 -60.01 44.89 -53.45
C ARG A 6 -58.61 44.29 -53.33
N PHE A 7 -57.65 45.07 -52.83
CA PHE A 7 -56.28 44.61 -52.57
C PHE A 7 -56.23 43.53 -51.47
N LEU A 8 -56.92 43.76 -50.34
CA LEU A 8 -57.06 42.77 -49.26
C LEU A 8 -57.69 41.47 -49.75
N LYS A 9 -58.70 41.54 -50.63
CA LYS A 9 -59.37 40.36 -51.19
C LYS A 9 -58.47 39.59 -52.17
N LEU A 10 -57.64 40.28 -52.95
CA LEU A 10 -56.74 39.67 -53.93
C LEU A 10 -55.55 38.97 -53.26
N HIS A 11 -55.00 39.54 -52.19
CA HIS A 11 -53.82 39.02 -51.47
C HIS A 11 -54.16 38.38 -50.12
N PHE A 12 -55.42 37.99 -49.91
CA PHE A 12 -55.91 37.48 -48.63
C PHE A 12 -55.12 36.26 -48.12
N GLN A 13 -54.75 35.35 -49.02
CA GLN A 13 -54.00 34.15 -48.66
C GLN A 13 -52.58 34.48 -48.17
N ASP A 14 -51.90 35.43 -48.82
CA ASP A 14 -50.54 35.84 -48.44
C ASP A 14 -50.54 36.61 -47.10
N ILE A 15 -51.56 37.44 -46.88
CA ILE A 15 -51.76 38.17 -45.63
C ILE A 15 -51.99 37.19 -44.47
N ILE A 16 -52.84 36.17 -44.65
CA ILE A 16 -53.08 35.14 -43.63
C ILE A 16 -51.81 34.35 -43.33
N ARG A 17 -51.04 33.95 -44.36
CA ARG A 17 -49.77 33.24 -44.16
C ARG A 17 -48.78 34.08 -43.36
N GLY A 18 -48.65 35.36 -43.68
CA GLY A 18 -47.82 36.29 -42.92
C GLY A 18 -48.28 36.47 -41.47
N LEU A 19 -49.60 36.58 -41.25
CA LEU A 19 -50.19 36.67 -39.90
C LEU A 19 -49.92 35.39 -39.08
N LEU A 20 -50.10 34.21 -39.67
CA LEU A 20 -49.82 32.94 -39.01
C LEU A 20 -48.34 32.81 -38.64
N PHE A 21 -47.44 33.27 -39.51
CA PHE A 21 -46.00 33.28 -39.21
C PHE A 21 -45.67 34.22 -38.04
N LEU A 22 -46.29 35.40 -38.01
CA LEU A 22 -46.12 36.36 -36.92
C LEU A 22 -46.65 35.80 -35.59
N VAL A 23 -47.82 35.16 -35.60
CA VAL A 23 -48.37 34.47 -34.43
C VAL A 23 -47.45 33.35 -33.95
N ALA A 24 -46.89 32.55 -34.88
CA ALA A 24 -45.95 31.48 -34.53
C ALA A 24 -44.68 32.03 -33.87
N ILE A 25 -44.11 33.12 -34.37
CA ILE A 25 -42.94 33.77 -33.77
C ILE A 25 -43.26 34.22 -32.33
N VAL A 26 -44.39 34.90 -32.13
CA VAL A 26 -44.81 35.37 -30.81
C VAL A 26 -45.03 34.19 -29.85
N ALA A 27 -45.67 33.12 -30.32
CA ALA A 27 -45.86 31.91 -29.53
C ALA A 27 -44.52 31.30 -29.11
N ILE A 28 -43.57 31.12 -30.04
CA ILE A 28 -42.24 30.59 -29.72
C ILE A 28 -41.55 31.47 -28.67
N LEU A 29 -41.58 32.80 -28.80
CA LEU A 29 -40.95 33.71 -27.86
C LEU A 29 -41.57 33.70 -26.45
N VAL A 30 -42.88 33.43 -26.35
CA VAL A 30 -43.58 33.32 -25.06
C VAL A 30 -43.34 31.95 -24.40
N PHE A 31 -43.35 30.89 -25.19
CA PHE A 31 -43.19 29.51 -24.68
C PHE A 31 -41.72 29.12 -24.47
N LEU A 32 -40.75 29.81 -25.08
CA LEU A 32 -39.34 29.53 -24.86
C LEU A 32 -38.94 29.96 -23.43
N PRO A 33 -38.51 29.01 -22.57
CA PRO A 33 -38.10 29.34 -21.20
C PRO A 33 -36.87 30.25 -21.25
N ARG A 34 -37.00 31.45 -20.68
CA ARG A 34 -35.95 32.50 -20.70
C ARG A 34 -34.70 32.12 -19.91
N GLU A 35 -34.80 31.14 -19.01
CA GLU A 35 -33.70 30.74 -18.13
C GLU A 35 -33.57 29.21 -18.12
N ARG A 36 -32.40 28.71 -18.51
CA ARG A 36 -31.95 27.39 -18.05
C ARG A 36 -31.66 27.54 -16.56
N LYS A 37 -32.63 27.19 -15.70
CA LYS A 37 -32.36 27.01 -14.27
C LYS A 37 -31.39 25.85 -14.12
N PHE A 38 -30.10 26.15 -13.95
CA PHE A 38 -29.13 25.14 -13.53
C PHE A 38 -29.55 24.69 -12.13
N LYS A 39 -29.78 23.38 -11.94
CA LYS A 39 -30.22 22.84 -10.64
C LYS A 39 -29.27 23.17 -9.48
N TYR A 40 -28.03 23.53 -9.79
CA TYR A 40 -26.95 23.83 -8.86
C TYR A 40 -26.39 25.22 -9.15
N GLU A 41 -27.09 26.26 -8.74
CA GLU A 41 -26.57 27.63 -8.78
C GLU A 41 -25.73 27.85 -7.52
N PHE A 42 -24.42 27.98 -7.69
CA PHE A 42 -23.51 28.26 -6.57
C PHE A 42 -23.06 29.72 -6.61
N GLN A 43 -23.05 30.37 -5.45
CA GLN A 43 -22.50 31.70 -5.28
C GLN A 43 -21.17 31.61 -4.55
N LYS A 44 -20.10 32.16 -5.14
CA LYS A 44 -18.77 32.15 -4.54
C LYS A 44 -18.81 32.80 -3.16
N GLY A 45 -18.31 32.09 -2.15
CA GLY A 45 -18.27 32.54 -0.75
C GLY A 45 -19.51 32.19 0.09
N LYS A 46 -20.53 31.56 -0.47
CA LYS A 46 -21.63 30.96 0.30
C LYS A 46 -21.38 29.47 0.56
N ALA A 47 -21.95 28.97 1.65
CA ALA A 47 -21.93 27.54 1.97
C ALA A 47 -22.66 26.72 0.89
N TRP A 48 -22.23 25.47 0.70
CA TRP A 48 -22.89 24.53 -0.21
C TRP A 48 -24.28 24.16 0.34
N MET A 49 -25.33 24.45 -0.44
CA MET A 49 -26.73 24.27 -0.01
C MET A 49 -27.39 23.03 -0.62
N HIS A 50 -26.65 22.25 -1.41
CA HIS A 50 -27.15 21.06 -2.10
C HIS A 50 -26.60 19.78 -1.45
N GLU A 51 -27.06 18.63 -1.92
CA GLU A 51 -26.50 17.34 -1.48
C GLU A 51 -25.00 17.26 -1.76
N ASP A 52 -24.28 16.52 -0.91
CA ASP A 52 -22.84 16.36 -1.02
C ASP A 52 -22.48 15.76 -2.39
N LEU A 53 -21.65 16.51 -3.13
CA LEU A 53 -21.18 16.07 -4.42
C LEU A 53 -19.94 15.20 -4.22
N ILE A 54 -20.16 13.89 -4.10
CA ILE A 54 -19.07 12.91 -4.01
C ILE A 54 -18.67 12.51 -5.42
N ALA A 55 -17.38 12.54 -5.72
CA ALA A 55 -16.86 12.08 -7.01
C ALA A 55 -17.13 10.57 -7.18
N PRO A 56 -17.60 10.11 -8.35
CA PRO A 56 -17.85 8.68 -8.59
C PRO A 56 -16.57 7.87 -8.84
N PHE A 57 -15.40 8.47 -8.64
CA PHE A 57 -14.10 7.85 -8.82
C PHE A 57 -13.07 8.46 -7.87
N ASP A 58 -12.00 7.72 -7.63
CA ASP A 58 -10.86 8.19 -6.87
C ASP A 58 -9.93 9.02 -7.75
N PHE A 59 -9.46 10.15 -7.22
CA PHE A 59 -8.46 10.95 -7.90
C PHE A 59 -7.08 10.35 -7.68
N PRO A 60 -6.29 10.05 -8.74
CA PRO A 60 -4.91 9.64 -8.56
C PRO A 60 -4.10 10.80 -7.97
N ILE A 61 -3.38 10.54 -6.88
CA ILE A 61 -2.40 11.47 -6.34
C ILE A 61 -1.08 11.21 -7.04
N TYR A 62 -0.75 12.04 -8.03
CA TYR A 62 0.53 11.96 -8.74
C TYR A 62 1.66 12.43 -7.82
N LYS A 63 2.61 11.53 -7.56
CA LYS A 63 3.85 11.83 -6.83
C LYS A 63 5.02 11.82 -7.79
N THR A 64 6.01 12.66 -7.53
CA THR A 64 7.29 12.62 -8.24
C THR A 64 8.10 11.37 -7.85
N ASP A 65 8.98 10.92 -8.74
CA ASP A 65 9.87 9.80 -8.44
C ASP A 65 10.73 10.08 -7.20
N SER A 66 11.16 11.34 -7.01
CA SER A 66 11.91 11.78 -5.83
C SER A 66 11.12 11.61 -4.53
N GLU A 67 9.82 11.95 -4.52
CA GLU A 67 8.97 11.80 -3.35
C GLU A 67 8.74 10.31 -3.04
N ILE A 68 8.51 9.49 -4.06
CA ILE A 68 8.34 8.04 -3.89
C ILE A 68 9.59 7.40 -3.30
N ILE A 69 10.77 7.79 -3.78
CA ILE A 69 12.05 7.28 -3.27
C ILE A 69 12.26 7.75 -1.83
N ALA A 70 12.00 9.02 -1.51
CA ALA A 70 12.14 9.55 -0.17
C ALA A 70 11.20 8.85 0.83
N GLU A 71 9.92 8.66 0.47
CA GLU A 71 8.95 7.93 1.28
C GLU A 71 9.36 6.47 1.48
N ARG A 72 9.78 5.78 0.42
CA ARG A 72 10.25 4.40 0.53
C ARG A 72 11.44 4.29 1.48
N ASN A 73 12.40 5.20 1.36
CA ASN A 73 13.59 5.20 2.24
C ASN A 73 13.21 5.48 3.69
N ALA A 74 12.29 6.42 3.94
CA ALA A 74 11.78 6.71 5.27
C ALA A 74 11.01 5.54 5.88
N ILE A 75 10.27 4.78 5.07
CA ILE A 75 9.62 3.55 5.55
C ILE A 75 10.69 2.51 5.88
N LEU A 76 11.61 2.24 4.96
CA LEU A 76 12.66 1.22 5.15
C LEU A 76 13.59 1.51 6.34
N SER A 77 13.83 2.78 6.66
CA SER A 77 14.62 3.17 7.84
C SER A 77 13.90 2.90 9.16
N ASN A 78 12.56 2.87 9.15
CA ASN A 78 11.72 2.69 10.34
C ASN A 78 11.15 1.27 10.47
N VAL A 79 11.36 0.41 9.47
CA VAL A 79 10.91 -0.99 9.53
C VAL A 79 11.77 -1.78 10.51
N LYS A 80 11.12 -2.30 11.55
CA LYS A 80 11.73 -3.27 12.46
C LYS A 80 11.90 -4.62 11.76
N PRO A 81 13.12 -5.20 11.74
CA PRO A 81 13.32 -6.50 11.11
C PRO A 81 12.64 -7.61 11.91
N ILE A 82 11.97 -8.51 11.20
CA ILE A 82 11.23 -9.64 11.77
C ILE A 82 11.95 -10.93 11.37
N PHE A 83 12.36 -11.72 12.36
CA PHE A 83 13.04 -13.00 12.16
C PHE A 83 12.15 -14.16 12.54
N ARG A 84 12.34 -15.32 11.91
CA ARG A 84 11.72 -16.58 12.32
C ARG A 84 12.80 -17.49 12.89
N LEU A 85 12.60 -17.97 14.12
CA LEU A 85 13.50 -18.94 14.72
C LEU A 85 13.31 -20.31 14.05
N ASP A 86 14.36 -20.83 13.41
CA ASP A 86 14.37 -22.21 12.89
C ASP A 86 14.90 -23.17 13.96
N SER A 87 13.98 -23.83 14.66
CA SER A 87 14.32 -24.83 15.69
C SER A 87 14.90 -26.12 15.11
N ALA A 88 14.74 -26.39 13.81
CA ALA A 88 15.29 -27.59 13.17
C ALA A 88 16.81 -27.52 13.03
N VAL A 89 17.41 -26.32 13.06
CA VAL A 89 18.87 -26.15 13.00
C VAL A 89 19.56 -26.84 14.18
N LEU A 90 19.07 -26.64 15.40
CA LEU A 90 19.68 -27.23 16.60
C LEU A 90 19.66 -28.77 16.54
N ILE A 91 18.56 -29.34 16.04
CA ILE A 91 18.40 -30.79 15.87
C ILE A 91 19.46 -31.34 14.89
N ARG A 92 19.78 -30.60 13.83
CA ARG A 92 20.82 -30.98 12.85
C ARG A 92 22.24 -30.76 13.38
N VAL A 93 22.46 -29.71 14.16
CA VAL A 93 23.81 -29.31 14.64
C VAL A 93 24.29 -30.18 15.81
N LEU A 94 23.42 -30.58 16.74
CA LEU A 94 23.81 -31.40 17.90
C LEU A 94 24.56 -32.69 17.58
N PRO A 95 24.09 -33.57 16.67
CA PRO A 95 24.81 -34.79 16.33
C PRO A 95 26.12 -34.50 15.62
N ARG A 96 26.13 -33.52 14.71
CA ARG A 96 27.34 -33.09 14.01
C ARG A 96 28.39 -32.55 14.97
N PHE A 97 27.99 -31.74 15.93
CA PHE A 97 28.85 -31.22 16.98
C PHE A 97 29.45 -32.34 17.84
N LYS A 98 28.66 -33.36 18.20
CA LYS A 98 29.16 -34.53 18.95
C LYS A 98 30.27 -35.23 18.18
N THR A 99 30.07 -35.47 16.88
CA THR A 99 31.07 -36.11 16.01
C THR A 99 32.32 -35.25 15.86
N GLU A 100 32.18 -33.97 15.51
CA GLU A 100 33.33 -33.07 15.31
C GLU A 100 34.19 -32.94 16.58
N VAL A 101 33.56 -32.81 17.75
CA VAL A 101 34.30 -32.71 19.01
C VAL A 101 34.99 -34.03 19.36
N SER A 102 34.33 -35.18 19.14
CA SER A 102 34.95 -36.51 19.32
C SER A 102 36.17 -36.68 18.42
N ASP A 103 36.05 -36.34 17.13
CA ASP A 103 37.13 -36.44 16.15
C ASP A 103 38.33 -35.56 16.54
N LEU A 104 38.08 -34.33 17.00
CA LEU A 104 39.13 -33.42 17.48
C LEU A 104 39.89 -33.99 18.67
N PHE A 105 39.19 -34.57 19.64
CA PHE A 105 39.84 -35.18 20.81
C PHE A 105 40.60 -36.46 20.45
N GLU A 106 40.04 -37.31 19.60
CA GLU A 106 40.72 -38.52 19.13
C GLU A 106 42.01 -38.17 18.38
N ASN A 107 41.98 -37.15 17.53
CA ASN A 107 43.15 -36.70 16.79
C ASN A 107 44.23 -36.15 17.73
N GLN A 108 43.86 -35.31 18.71
CA GLN A 108 44.81 -34.80 19.71
C GLN A 108 45.40 -35.91 20.59
N ASN A 109 44.61 -36.92 20.93
CA ASN A 109 45.07 -38.03 21.76
C ASN A 109 45.94 -39.02 20.98
N LYS A 110 45.68 -39.23 19.68
CA LYS A 110 46.56 -40.00 18.78
C LYS A 110 47.96 -39.40 18.71
N GLU A 111 48.09 -38.09 18.62
CA GLU A 111 49.40 -37.40 18.66
C GLU A 111 50.15 -37.65 19.98
N ARG A 112 49.41 -37.87 21.07
CA ARG A 112 49.95 -38.14 22.42
C ARG A 112 50.07 -39.63 22.77
N LYS A 113 49.83 -40.55 21.81
CA LYS A 113 49.73 -42.01 22.05
C LYS A 113 48.73 -42.39 23.15
N ASN A 114 47.71 -41.58 23.34
CA ASN A 114 46.63 -41.82 24.28
C ASN A 114 45.37 -42.23 23.51
N THR A 115 44.56 -43.13 24.07
CA THR A 115 43.32 -43.63 23.45
C THR A 115 42.07 -43.17 24.21
N ALA A 116 42.23 -42.26 25.17
CA ALA A 116 41.12 -41.75 25.97
C ALA A 116 40.07 -41.07 25.08
N GLN A 117 38.82 -41.49 25.22
CA GLN A 117 37.66 -40.77 24.69
C GLN A 117 37.32 -39.59 25.60
N ILE A 118 36.55 -38.65 25.06
CA ILE A 118 36.07 -37.52 25.85
C ILE A 118 35.20 -38.03 27.00
N PRO A 119 35.43 -37.57 28.23
CA PRO A 119 34.52 -37.85 29.34
C PRO A 119 33.09 -37.38 29.00
N GLU A 120 32.13 -38.30 29.06
CA GLU A 120 30.70 -38.02 28.84
C GLU A 120 30.18 -36.79 29.64
N PRO A 121 30.59 -36.53 30.90
CA PRO A 121 30.16 -35.33 31.61
C PRO A 121 30.56 -34.02 30.93
N ILE A 122 31.74 -33.99 30.28
CA ILE A 122 32.23 -32.80 29.58
C ILE A 122 31.43 -32.61 28.29
N MET A 123 31.18 -33.69 27.54
CA MET A 123 30.34 -33.63 26.35
C MET A 123 28.93 -33.14 26.65
N ALA A 124 28.33 -33.62 27.74
CA ALA A 124 27.01 -33.19 28.18
C ALA A 124 26.97 -31.69 28.50
N GLU A 125 27.99 -31.16 29.20
CA GLU A 125 28.06 -29.73 29.51
C GLU A 125 28.25 -28.88 28.25
N LEU A 126 29.10 -29.31 27.31
CA LEU A 126 29.27 -28.61 26.03
C LEU A 126 27.98 -28.56 25.22
N GLN A 127 27.24 -29.68 25.13
CA GLN A 127 25.95 -29.73 24.45
C GLN A 127 24.91 -28.82 25.12
N LYS A 128 24.93 -28.72 26.45
CA LYS A 128 24.06 -27.83 27.22
C LYS A 128 24.38 -26.36 26.93
N GLN A 129 25.65 -25.97 26.91
CA GLN A 129 26.08 -24.62 26.56
C GLN A 129 25.70 -24.27 25.11
N LEU A 130 25.91 -25.20 24.17
CA LEU A 130 25.51 -25.02 22.77
C LEU A 130 23.99 -24.82 22.65
N SER A 131 23.20 -25.65 23.33
CA SER A 131 21.74 -25.55 23.33
C SER A 131 21.27 -24.22 23.93
N PHE A 132 21.96 -23.70 24.95
CA PHE A 132 21.66 -22.39 25.52
C PHE A 132 21.87 -21.25 24.52
N VAL A 133 22.97 -21.28 23.75
CA VAL A 133 23.25 -20.28 22.72
C VAL A 133 22.20 -20.33 21.61
N TYR A 134 21.88 -21.52 21.09
CA TYR A 134 20.85 -21.68 20.05
C TYR A 134 19.44 -21.32 20.53
N LYS A 135 19.14 -21.54 21.82
CA LYS A 135 17.86 -21.11 22.43
C LYS A 135 17.75 -19.58 22.53
N LYS A 136 18.86 -18.88 22.80
CA LYS A 136 18.92 -17.41 22.74
C LYS A 136 18.82 -16.88 21.30
N GLY A 137 19.26 -17.67 20.32
CA GLY A 137 19.24 -17.32 18.91
C GLY A 137 20.63 -16.89 18.42
N ILE A 138 20.91 -17.22 17.17
CA ILE A 138 22.15 -16.88 16.46
C ILE A 138 21.75 -16.17 15.18
N ILE A 139 22.33 -14.99 14.94
CA ILE A 139 22.12 -14.19 13.73
C ILE A 139 23.41 -14.25 12.91
N SER A 140 23.28 -14.36 11.59
CA SER A 140 24.44 -14.34 10.70
C SER A 140 25.09 -12.96 10.68
N ASN A 141 26.42 -12.88 10.55
CA ASN A 141 27.13 -11.61 10.47
C ASN A 141 26.61 -10.72 9.32
N GLY A 142 26.22 -11.31 8.19
CA GLY A 142 25.65 -10.55 7.06
C GLY A 142 24.33 -9.87 7.42
N GLU A 143 23.45 -10.60 8.12
CA GLU A 143 22.17 -10.08 8.60
C GLU A 143 22.36 -9.04 9.72
N TYR A 144 23.41 -9.19 10.54
CA TYR A 144 23.74 -8.23 11.57
C TYR A 144 24.12 -6.85 11.01
N PHE A 145 24.83 -6.76 9.89
CA PHE A 145 25.13 -5.48 9.23
C PHE A 145 23.87 -4.77 8.72
N ASP A 146 22.91 -5.54 8.18
CA ASP A 146 21.62 -5.00 7.72
C ASP A 146 20.75 -4.48 8.88
N ILE A 147 20.93 -5.03 10.08
CA ILE A 147 20.24 -4.58 11.31
C ILE A 147 20.99 -3.40 11.94
N SER A 148 22.32 -3.47 12.06
CA SER A 148 23.15 -2.45 12.71
C SER A 148 23.19 -1.13 11.93
N GLY A 149 22.97 -1.16 10.61
CA GLY A 149 22.82 0.05 9.80
C GLY A 149 21.47 0.75 9.96
N LYS A 150 20.48 0.08 10.58
CA LYS A 150 19.15 0.63 10.85
C LYS A 150 19.09 1.07 12.31
N GLN A 151 18.39 2.17 12.61
CA GLN A 151 18.24 2.73 13.96
C GLN A 151 17.32 1.89 14.87
N THR A 152 17.35 0.56 14.75
CA THR A 152 16.47 -0.34 15.48
C THR A 152 17.23 -1.02 16.62
N ASN A 153 16.97 -0.57 17.85
CA ASN A 153 17.55 -1.15 19.08
C ASN A 153 16.90 -2.49 19.48
N SER A 154 15.89 -2.97 18.75
CA SER A 154 15.23 -4.25 19.00
C SER A 154 14.93 -5.00 17.70
N ILE A 155 14.91 -6.32 17.81
CA ILE A 155 14.49 -7.25 16.74
C ILE A 155 13.19 -7.92 17.17
N SER A 156 12.33 -8.28 16.22
CA SER A 156 11.12 -9.04 16.54
C SER A 156 11.25 -10.48 16.07
N ILE A 157 10.84 -11.42 16.92
CA ILE A 157 10.81 -12.85 16.59
C ILE A 157 9.37 -13.26 16.30
N LEU A 158 9.15 -13.85 15.13
CA LEU A 158 7.87 -14.38 14.69
C LEU A 158 7.68 -15.80 15.23
N THR A 159 6.64 -15.99 16.03
CA THR A 159 6.17 -17.30 16.47
C THR A 159 4.70 -17.48 16.07
N GLY A 160 4.43 -18.40 15.14
CA GLY A 160 3.11 -18.53 14.50
C GLY A 160 2.76 -17.27 13.70
N ASN A 161 1.64 -16.62 14.07
CA ASN A 161 1.15 -15.38 13.46
C ASN A 161 1.36 -14.13 14.35
N ARG A 162 2.20 -14.22 15.39
CA ARG A 162 2.51 -13.10 16.29
C ARG A 162 4.01 -12.82 16.31
N ALA A 163 4.36 -11.55 16.24
CA ALA A 163 5.72 -11.06 16.43
C ALA A 163 5.88 -10.63 17.89
N PHE A 164 6.93 -11.10 18.55
CA PHE A 164 7.32 -10.72 19.90
C PHE A 164 8.60 -9.90 19.84
N GLU A 165 8.68 -8.83 20.63
CA GLU A 165 9.92 -8.04 20.82
C GLU A 165 10.81 -8.63 21.92
#